data_AF-A0A534LZ39-F1
#
_entry.id   AF-A0A534LZ39-F1
#
_cell.length_a   1.000
_cell.length_b   1.000
_cell.length_c   1.000
_cell.angle_alpha   90.00
_cell.angle_beta   90.00
_cell.angle_gamma   90.00
#
_symmetry.space_group_name_H-M   'P 1'
#
loop_
_entity.id
_entity.type
_entity.pdbx_description
1 polymer ?
#
loop_
_entity_poly.entity_id
_entity_poly.type
_entity_poly.pdbx_seq_one_letter_code
_entity_poly.pdbx_strand_id
1 'polypeptide(L)'
;MDLPDELAALQRFHGHLGVYVTVGLRMGAIGKRRFGHYKGLRAIVRSQSEPPMRCVLDGVQFSSGCTMGKGNIALESGSEPAVVFEKDGRRIQIALRPGWRERIDREMSKDKELEQSLYYYELPERDLLEIREG
;
A
#
# COMPACT_ATOMS: atom_id res chain seq x y z
N MET A 1 -21.56 -4.51 8.00
CA MET A 1 -20.89 -3.29 7.48
C MET A 1 -20.70 -3.52 6.00
N ASP A 2 -21.24 -2.65 5.17
CA ASP A 2 -21.03 -2.73 3.73
C ASP A 2 -19.62 -2.21 3.44
N LEU A 3 -18.75 -3.10 2.97
CA LEU A 3 -17.39 -2.72 2.57
C LEU A 3 -17.45 -2.06 1.19
N PRO A 4 -16.70 -0.98 0.96
CA PRO A 4 -16.42 -0.50 -0.39
C PRO A 4 -15.98 -1.65 -1.30
N ASP A 5 -16.47 -1.68 -2.55
CA ASP A 5 -16.20 -2.77 -3.50
C ASP A 5 -14.69 -3.05 -3.66
N GLU A 6 -13.88 -2.00 -3.61
CA GLU A 6 -12.41 -2.10 -3.69
C GLU A 6 -11.82 -2.85 -2.48
N LEU A 7 -12.30 -2.59 -1.26
CA LEU A 7 -11.85 -3.32 -0.06
C LEU A 7 -12.35 -4.76 -0.06
N ALA A 8 -13.58 -4.99 -0.51
CA ALA A 8 -14.12 -6.35 -0.65
C ALA A 8 -13.34 -7.16 -1.71
N ALA A 9 -12.88 -6.53 -2.79
CA ALA A 9 -12.03 -7.15 -3.80
C ALA A 9 -10.60 -7.38 -3.28
N LEU A 10 -10.03 -6.43 -2.54
CA LEU A 10 -8.72 -6.57 -1.89
C LEU A 10 -8.73 -7.74 -0.89
N GLN A 11 -9.78 -7.85 -0.07
CA GLN A 11 -9.95 -8.94 0.88
C GLN A 11 -9.96 -10.30 0.18
N ARG A 12 -10.66 -10.42 -0.96
CA ARG A 12 -10.67 -11.65 -1.76
C ARG A 12 -9.32 -11.97 -2.38
N PHE A 13 -8.57 -10.95 -2.81
CA PHE A 13 -7.23 -11.11 -3.39
C PHE A 13 -6.20 -11.55 -2.34
N HIS A 14 -6.20 -10.91 -1.17
CA HIS A 14 -5.20 -11.12 -0.12
C HIS A 14 -5.56 -12.29 0.81
N GLY A 15 -6.84 -12.62 0.94
CA GLY A 15 -7.38 -13.66 1.83
C GLY A 15 -7.92 -13.13 3.16
N HIS A 16 -7.57 -11.89 3.54
CA HIS A 16 -8.14 -11.14 4.66
C HIS A 16 -7.96 -9.64 4.43
N LEU A 17 -8.48 -8.78 5.32
CA LEU A 17 -8.44 -7.33 5.15
C LEU A 17 -7.70 -6.64 6.30
N GLY A 18 -6.38 -6.78 6.32
CA GLY A 18 -5.52 -6.13 7.31
C GLY A 18 -5.18 -4.67 7.00
N VAL A 19 -4.74 -3.94 8.02
CA VAL A 19 -4.37 -2.53 7.88
C VAL A 19 -3.22 -2.33 6.89
N TYR A 20 -2.18 -3.17 6.93
CA TYR A 20 -1.03 -3.03 6.05
C TYR A 20 -1.33 -3.28 4.57
N VAL A 21 -2.20 -4.25 4.24
CA VAL A 21 -2.64 -4.42 2.84
C VAL A 21 -3.47 -3.23 2.39
N THR A 22 -4.27 -2.65 3.28
CA THR A 22 -5.05 -1.43 3.02
C THR A 22 -4.14 -0.20 2.79
N VAL A 23 -3.08 -0.03 3.58
CA VAL A 23 -2.06 1.01 3.35
C VAL A 23 -1.41 0.81 1.97
N GLY A 24 -1.06 -0.42 1.63
CA GLY A 24 -0.52 -0.77 0.32
C GLY A 24 -1.48 -0.43 -0.84
N LEU A 25 -2.78 -0.71 -0.68
CA LEU A 25 -3.83 -0.36 -1.64
C LEU A 25 -3.79 1.14 -1.93
N ARG A 26 -3.74 1.96 -0.88
CA ARG A 26 -3.73 3.41 -1.02
C ARG A 26 -2.46 3.91 -1.72
N MET A 27 -1.31 3.37 -1.33
CA MET A 27 -0.02 3.69 -1.95
C MET A 27 -0.03 3.37 -3.45
N GLY A 28 -0.51 2.19 -3.84
CA GLY A 28 -0.56 1.80 -5.25
C GLY A 28 -1.60 2.57 -6.07
N ALA A 29 -2.74 2.95 -5.46
CA ALA A 29 -3.75 3.79 -6.09
C ALA A 29 -3.18 5.18 -6.43
N ILE A 30 -2.40 5.79 -5.54
CA ILE A 30 -1.71 7.06 -5.82
C ILE A 30 -0.74 6.89 -7.00
N GLY A 31 0.06 5.83 -7.02
CA GLY A 31 0.97 5.51 -8.13
C GLY A 31 0.24 5.39 -9.47
N LYS A 32 -0.89 4.66 -9.50
CA LYS A 32 -1.73 4.51 -10.68
C LYS A 32 -2.32 5.84 -11.14
N ARG A 33 -2.82 6.68 -10.23
CA ARG A 33 -3.34 8.03 -10.60
C ARG A 33 -2.26 8.92 -11.19
N ARG A 34 -1.01 8.82 -10.71
CA ARG A 34 0.09 9.69 -11.16
C ARG A 34 0.70 9.27 -12.50
N PHE A 35 0.76 7.96 -12.79
CA PHE A 35 1.47 7.42 -13.96
C PHE A 35 0.57 6.72 -14.99
N GLY A 36 -0.71 6.50 -14.67
CA GLY A 36 -1.68 5.85 -15.54
C GLY A 36 -1.37 4.37 -15.78
N HIS A 37 -1.20 4.00 -17.05
CA HIS A 37 -1.05 2.61 -17.47
C HIS A 37 0.28 1.98 -16.98
N TYR A 38 0.24 0.68 -16.62
CA TYR A 38 1.35 -0.07 -16.03
C TYR A 38 2.59 -0.24 -16.94
N LYS A 39 2.42 -0.10 -18.27
CA LYS A 39 3.52 -0.24 -19.23
C LYS A 39 4.60 0.81 -18.94
N GLY A 40 5.83 0.36 -18.74
CA GLY A 40 6.97 1.19 -18.35
C GLY A 40 6.99 1.65 -16.88
N LEU A 41 5.93 1.34 -16.10
CA LEU A 41 5.88 1.66 -14.68
C LEU A 41 6.60 0.58 -13.86
N ARG A 42 7.52 1.00 -13.01
CA ARG A 42 8.21 0.16 -12.02
C ARG A 42 7.87 0.61 -10.62
N ALA A 43 7.85 -0.33 -9.69
CA ALA A 43 7.65 -0.07 -8.26
C ALA A 43 8.73 -0.76 -7.41
N ILE A 44 9.28 -0.05 -6.43
CA ILE A 44 10.11 -0.63 -5.38
C ILE A 44 9.38 -0.39 -4.06
N VAL A 45 8.86 -1.46 -3.47
CA VAL A 45 8.20 -1.44 -2.16
C VAL A 45 9.24 -1.67 -1.08
N ARG A 46 9.28 -0.80 -0.07
CA ARG A 46 10.07 -1.00 1.14
C ARG A 46 9.13 -1.45 2.25
N SER A 47 9.42 -2.61 2.81
CA SER A 47 8.69 -3.17 3.95
C SER A 47 9.54 -4.21 4.69
N GLN A 48 9.04 -4.74 5.80
CA GLN A 48 9.65 -5.86 6.49
C GLN A 48 9.50 -7.10 5.60
N SER A 49 10.45 -8.02 5.76
CA SER A 49 10.44 -9.28 5.01
C SER A 49 9.32 -10.21 5.45
N GLU A 50 8.65 -9.97 6.58
CA GLU A 50 7.62 -10.86 7.11
C GLU A 50 6.30 -10.11 7.40
N PRO A 51 5.15 -10.82 7.42
CA PRO A 51 3.89 -10.27 7.87
C PRO A 51 3.96 -9.76 9.32
N PRO A 52 3.10 -8.79 9.71
CA PRO A 52 2.00 -8.26 8.91
C PRO A 52 2.41 -7.11 7.97
N MET A 53 3.58 -6.49 8.15
CA MET A 53 3.96 -5.31 7.36
C MET A 53 4.25 -5.66 5.88
N ARG A 54 4.73 -6.88 5.61
CA ARG A 54 4.93 -7.37 4.23
C ARG A 54 3.66 -7.27 3.36
N CYS A 55 2.47 -7.31 3.96
CA CYS A 55 1.19 -7.23 3.25
C CYS A 55 0.98 -5.92 2.47
N VAL A 56 1.75 -4.86 2.76
CA VAL A 56 1.82 -3.63 1.95
C VAL A 56 2.12 -3.96 0.48
N LEU A 57 2.99 -4.94 0.23
CA LEU A 57 3.34 -5.37 -1.12
C LEU A 57 2.10 -5.80 -1.92
N ASP A 58 1.22 -6.58 -1.31
CA ASP A 58 0.01 -7.08 -1.97
C ASP A 58 -0.96 -5.96 -2.30
N GLY A 59 -1.14 -5.00 -1.39
CA GLY A 59 -1.97 -3.82 -1.65
C GLY A 59 -1.43 -2.96 -2.80
N VAL A 60 -0.10 -2.76 -2.85
CA VAL A 60 0.55 -2.04 -3.95
C VAL A 60 0.34 -2.80 -5.26
N GLN A 61 0.51 -4.12 -5.26
CA GLN A 61 0.29 -4.94 -6.45
C GLN A 61 -1.13 -4.84 -6.98
N PHE A 62 -2.11 -4.92 -6.07
CA PHE A 62 -3.53 -4.89 -6.40
C PHE A 62 -3.95 -3.61 -7.12
N SER A 63 -3.46 -2.45 -6.65
CA SER A 63 -3.94 -1.15 -7.12
C SER A 63 -3.07 -0.46 -8.17
N SER A 64 -1.76 -0.74 -8.21
CA SER A 64 -0.83 -0.02 -9.10
C SER A 64 -0.71 -0.62 -10.50
N GLY A 65 -0.99 -1.92 -10.65
CA GLY A 65 -0.69 -2.68 -11.85
C GLY A 65 0.78 -3.16 -11.94
N CYS A 66 1.64 -2.76 -11.00
CA CYS A 66 2.97 -3.33 -10.82
C CYS A 66 2.88 -4.65 -10.05
N THR A 67 3.29 -5.77 -10.64
CA THR A 67 3.04 -7.11 -10.08
C THR A 67 4.23 -8.02 -10.29
N MET A 68 4.44 -8.98 -9.39
CA MET A 68 5.54 -9.94 -9.48
C MET A 68 5.56 -10.68 -10.84
N GLY A 69 4.38 -11.13 -11.30
CA GLY A 69 4.27 -11.82 -12.60
C GLY A 69 4.60 -10.95 -13.82
N LYS A 70 4.49 -9.63 -13.71
CA LYS A 70 4.92 -8.69 -14.77
C LYS A 70 6.40 -8.29 -14.63
N GLY A 71 7.07 -8.70 -13.55
CA GLY A 71 8.47 -8.38 -13.27
C GLY A 71 8.75 -6.88 -13.05
N ASN A 72 7.72 -6.07 -12.75
CA ASN A 72 7.85 -4.62 -12.62
C ASN A 72 7.60 -4.12 -11.19
N ILE A 73 7.71 -5.00 -10.19
CA ILE A 73 7.73 -4.66 -8.78
C ILE A 73 8.86 -5.42 -8.07
N ALA A 74 9.49 -4.79 -7.10
CA ALA A 74 10.46 -5.42 -6.20
C ALA A 74 10.11 -5.09 -4.73
N LEU A 75 10.55 -5.96 -3.82
CA LEU A 75 10.49 -5.75 -2.37
C LEU A 75 11.91 -5.56 -1.83
N GLU A 76 12.13 -4.47 -1.11
CA GLU A 76 13.34 -4.20 -0.35
C GLU A 76 13.03 -4.17 1.15
N SER A 77 13.98 -4.62 1.96
CA SER A 77 13.86 -4.55 3.41
C SER A 77 13.81 -3.09 3.89
N GLY A 78 12.87 -2.80 4.78
CA GLY A 78 12.70 -1.51 5.43
C GLY A 78 11.97 -1.64 6.76
N SER A 79 12.27 -0.73 7.68
CA SER A 79 11.56 -0.64 8.96
C SER A 79 10.20 0.04 8.83
N GLU A 80 9.98 0.82 7.76
CA GLU A 80 8.77 1.59 7.50
C GLU A 80 8.19 1.27 6.12
N PRO A 81 6.86 1.28 5.94
CA PRO A 81 6.22 1.14 4.64
C PRO A 81 6.51 2.34 3.73
N ALA A 82 7.02 2.06 2.54
CA ALA A 82 7.11 3.03 1.46
C ALA A 82 7.04 2.35 0.10
N VAL A 83 6.73 3.12 -0.94
CA VAL A 83 6.88 2.69 -2.32
C VAL A 83 7.46 3.82 -3.17
N VAL A 84 8.37 3.46 -4.05
CA VAL A 84 8.88 4.34 -5.09
C VAL A 84 8.31 3.87 -6.41
N PHE A 85 7.66 4.77 -7.15
CA PHE A 85 7.24 4.53 -8.52
C PHE A 85 8.12 5.32 -9.49
N GLU A 86 8.46 4.70 -10.62
CA GLU A 86 9.25 5.32 -11.66
C GLU A 86 8.68 4.98 -13.04
N LYS A 87 8.59 5.99 -13.91
CA LYS A 87 8.21 5.84 -15.32
C LYS A 87 8.69 7.04 -16.13
N ASP A 88 9.29 6.78 -17.29
CA ASP A 88 9.76 7.81 -18.24
C ASP A 88 10.66 8.87 -17.58
N GLY A 89 11.58 8.45 -16.71
CA GLY A 89 12.51 9.32 -15.99
C GLY A 89 11.89 10.13 -14.84
N ARG A 90 10.57 10.05 -14.62
CA ARG A 90 9.88 10.67 -13.48
C ARG A 90 9.77 9.70 -12.33
N ARG A 91 9.92 10.22 -11.11
CA ARG A 91 9.89 9.43 -9.88
C ARG A 91 8.98 10.07 -8.84
N ILE A 92 8.21 9.25 -8.13
CA ILE A 92 7.57 9.65 -6.88
C ILE A 92 7.89 8.65 -5.79
N GLN A 93 8.00 9.14 -4.57
CA GLN A 93 8.05 8.33 -3.36
C GLN A 93 6.80 8.60 -2.53
N ILE A 94 6.17 7.52 -2.08
CA ILE A 94 5.03 7.56 -1.17
C ILE A 94 5.45 6.77 0.07
N ALA A 95 5.45 7.42 1.23
CA ALA A 95 5.87 6.81 2.48
C ALA A 95 4.77 6.95 3.52
N LEU A 96 4.66 5.97 4.42
CA LEU A 96 3.87 6.12 5.63
C LEU A 96 4.50 7.23 6.48
N ARG A 97 3.67 8.13 7.02
CA ARG A 97 4.17 9.21 7.88
C ARG A 97 4.76 8.66 9.18
N PRO A 98 5.78 9.32 9.76
CA PRO A 98 6.38 8.91 11.04
C PRO A 98 5.33 8.74 12.15
N GLY A 99 5.48 7.71 12.98
CA GLY A 99 4.59 7.43 14.12
C GLY A 99 3.35 6.58 13.77
N TRP A 100 2.98 6.49 12.49
CA TRP A 100 1.81 5.71 12.09
C TRP A 100 2.05 4.21 12.17
N ARG A 101 3.26 3.72 11.89
CA ARG A 101 3.58 2.30 12.02
C ARG A 101 3.42 1.84 13.47
N GLU A 102 4.00 2.58 14.42
CA GLU A 102 3.88 2.28 15.85
C GLU A 102 2.43 2.32 16.33
N ARG A 103 1.63 3.23 15.76
CA ARG A 103 0.19 3.31 16.02
C ARG A 103 -0.53 2.07 15.48
N ILE A 104 -0.30 1.72 14.22
CA ILE A 104 -0.89 0.53 13.58
C ILE A 104 -0.55 -0.72 14.39
N ASP A 105 0.74 -0.92 14.70
CA ASP A 105 1.23 -2.10 15.44
C ASP A 105 0.61 -2.22 16.84
N ARG A 106 0.33 -1.09 17.51
CA ARG A 106 -0.34 -1.08 18.82
C ARG A 106 -1.85 -1.30 18.73
N GLU A 107 -2.49 -0.78 17.70
CA GLU A 107 -3.95 -0.80 17.57
C GLU A 107 -4.45 -2.11 16.95
N MET A 108 -3.68 -2.73 16.04
CA MET A 108 -4.10 -3.91 15.28
C MET A 108 -4.63 -5.04 16.17
N SER A 109 -5.85 -5.49 15.87
CA SER A 109 -6.46 -6.66 16.48
C SER A 109 -7.28 -7.44 15.45
N LYS A 110 -7.24 -8.78 15.54
CA LYS A 110 -8.03 -9.66 14.65
C LYS A 110 -9.53 -9.38 14.73
N ASP A 111 -10.03 -9.05 15.93
CA ASP A 111 -11.46 -8.82 16.14
C ASP A 111 -11.96 -7.50 15.54
N LYS A 112 -11.04 -6.58 15.22
CA LYS A 112 -11.34 -5.24 14.70
C LYS A 112 -10.80 -5.01 13.30
N GLU A 113 -10.38 -6.07 12.62
CA GLU A 113 -9.62 -5.96 11.37
C GLU A 113 -10.36 -5.17 10.29
N LEU A 114 -11.66 -5.44 10.11
CA LEU A 114 -12.51 -4.74 9.15
C LEU A 114 -12.71 -3.26 9.50
N GLU A 115 -13.03 -2.97 10.76
CA GLU A 115 -13.26 -1.60 11.26
C GLU A 115 -11.99 -0.75 11.10
N GLN A 116 -10.84 -1.32 11.46
CA GLN A 116 -9.55 -0.64 11.34
C GLN A 116 -9.19 -0.41 9.89
N SER A 117 -9.28 -1.43 9.04
CA SER A 117 -9.00 -1.27 7.62
C SER A 117 -9.90 -0.22 6.97
N LEU A 118 -11.18 -0.15 7.33
CA LEU A 118 -12.06 0.92 6.85
C LEU A 118 -11.59 2.31 7.31
N TYR A 119 -11.25 2.46 8.60
CA TYR A 119 -10.70 3.72 9.12
C TYR A 119 -9.44 4.15 8.36
N TYR A 120 -8.48 3.23 8.14
CA TYR A 120 -7.24 3.54 7.41
C TYR A 120 -7.47 3.77 5.92
N TYR A 121 -8.51 3.20 5.33
CA TYR A 121 -8.94 3.47 3.96
C TYR A 121 -9.45 4.91 3.82
N GLU A 122 -10.29 5.36 4.75
CA GLU A 122 -10.99 6.64 4.71
C GLU A 122 -10.16 7.84 5.20
N LEU A 123 -9.11 7.60 5.99
CA LEU A 123 -8.22 8.67 6.48
C LEU A 123 -7.74 9.57 5.33
N PRO A 124 -7.71 10.91 5.48
CA PRO A 124 -7.19 11.77 4.43
C PRO A 124 -5.74 11.39 4.05
N GLU A 125 -5.45 11.34 2.74
CA GLU A 125 -4.12 10.91 2.24
C GLU A 125 -2.99 11.70 2.89
N ARG A 126 -3.17 13.02 3.03
CA ARG A 126 -2.19 13.92 3.64
C ARG A 126 -1.89 13.63 5.11
N ASP A 127 -2.78 12.95 5.83
CA ASP A 127 -2.63 12.67 7.26
C ASP A 127 -1.88 11.36 7.48
N LEU A 128 -2.00 10.40 6.56
CA LEU A 128 -1.38 9.07 6.63
C LEU A 128 -0.08 8.97 5.83
N LEU A 129 -0.01 9.60 4.66
CA LEU A 129 1.04 9.41 3.67
C LEU A 129 1.78 10.72 3.39
N GLU A 130 3.09 10.59 3.21
CA GLU A 130 3.96 11.63 2.67
C GLU A 130 4.28 11.30 1.21
N ILE A 131 4.04 12.26 0.30
CA ILE A 131 4.30 12.11 -1.13
C ILE A 131 5.40 13.11 -1.50
N ARG A 132 6.49 12.60 -2.09
CA ARG A 132 7.62 13.41 -2.58
C ARG A 132 7.82 13.13 -4.06
N GLU A 133 7.88 14.18 -4.87
CA GLU A 133 8.20 14.10 -6.30
C GLU A 133 9.69 14.36 -6.49
N GLY A 134 10.31 13.62 -7.40
CA GLY A 134 11.72 13.75 -7.77
C GLY A 134 11.91 14.19 -9.21
#